data_AF-A0A7G2TFM5-F1
#
_entry.id   AF-A0A7G2TFM5-F1
#
_cell.length_a   1.000
_cell.length_b   1.000
_cell.length_c   1.000
_cell.angle_alpha   90.00
_cell.angle_beta   90.00
_cell.angle_gamma   90.00
#
_symmetry.space_group_name_H-M   'P 1'
#
loop_
_entity.id
_entity.type
_entity.pdbx_description
1 polymer ?
#
loop_
_entity_poly.entity_id
_entity_poly.type
_entity_poly.pdbx_seq_one_letter_code
_entity_poly.pdbx_strand_id
1 'polypeptide(L)'
;MMDAVTFRGVSRHFGPVKAVDEVDLAIRDGEFFAMLGPSGSGKTTCLRLVAGFEQPTAGHIEIFGERAEGVPPYLRNVNTVFQSYALFPHMNVLDNVGFGLRVKGVGRAERHRAAREALELVELGGYGDRRAGELSGGQRQRVALARALVNKPRVLLLDEPLGALDLKLREQMQEELRTLQRSLGLTFVFVTHDQDEALSMADRVAVFAEGRVQQIGTPEEIYRRPASRFVADFVGSSNVIPADVAGVGPAGQWASLRPEDIVLDPAGRPATVTARAFHGRYTRLALDLDGQPLTALVPPHAEAPEPGTTARVSWDAARAHLLGAA
;
A
#
# COMPACT_ATOMS: atom_id res chain seq x y z
N MET A 1 -17.05 -15.24 -7.25
CA MET A 1 -15.61 -15.04 -6.95
C MET A 1 -15.45 -15.35 -5.47
N MET A 2 -14.49 -16.19 -5.09
CA MET A 2 -14.27 -16.58 -3.69
C MET A 2 -13.31 -15.57 -3.06
N ASP A 3 -13.55 -15.21 -1.80
CA ASP A 3 -12.63 -14.36 -1.03
C ASP A 3 -11.56 -15.23 -0.36
N ALA A 4 -10.30 -14.81 -0.51
CA ALA A 4 -9.16 -15.43 0.14
C ALA A 4 -9.09 -15.08 1.63
N VAL A 5 -9.45 -13.85 2.00
CA VAL A 5 -9.49 -13.39 3.40
C VAL A 5 -10.73 -12.55 3.60
N THR A 6 -11.50 -12.84 4.65
CA THR A 6 -12.67 -12.06 5.05
C THR A 6 -12.60 -11.69 6.52
N PHE A 7 -12.80 -10.42 6.85
CA PHE A 7 -13.05 -9.92 8.19
C PHE A 7 -14.53 -9.54 8.29
N ARG A 8 -15.18 -9.94 9.39
CA ARG A 8 -16.55 -9.52 9.73
C ARG A 8 -16.56 -8.93 11.13
N GLY A 9 -16.75 -7.61 11.22
CA GLY A 9 -16.76 -6.85 12.48
C GLY A 9 -15.52 -7.08 13.34
N VAL A 10 -14.35 -7.29 12.73
CA VAL A 10 -13.14 -7.69 13.46
C VAL A 10 -12.62 -6.54 14.30
N SER A 11 -12.36 -6.83 15.58
CA SER A 11 -11.75 -5.88 16.50
C SER A 11 -10.53 -6.49 17.18
N ARG A 12 -9.54 -5.65 17.47
CA ARG A 12 -8.38 -5.98 18.30
C ARG A 12 -7.99 -4.75 19.11
N HIS A 13 -8.33 -4.78 20.39
CA HIS A 13 -8.01 -3.71 21.33
C HIS A 13 -6.89 -4.13 22.30
N PHE A 14 -5.99 -3.21 22.58
CA PHE A 14 -4.90 -3.36 23.55
C PHE A 14 -5.15 -2.41 24.72
N GLY A 15 -5.89 -2.89 25.73
CA GLY A 15 -6.40 -2.02 26.80
C GLY A 15 -7.27 -0.90 26.21
N PRO A 16 -6.94 0.39 26.41
CA PRO A 16 -7.71 1.50 25.84
C PRO A 16 -7.46 1.73 24.35
N VAL A 17 -6.41 1.13 23.77
CA VAL A 17 -6.02 1.37 22.37
C VAL A 17 -6.82 0.49 21.43
N LYS A 18 -7.67 1.10 20.61
CA LYS A 18 -8.44 0.42 19.57
C LYS A 18 -7.63 0.29 18.28
N ALA A 19 -6.71 -0.69 18.24
CA ALA A 19 -5.82 -0.86 17.09
C ALA A 19 -6.56 -1.31 15.82
N VAL A 20 -7.61 -2.11 15.98
CA VAL A 20 -8.57 -2.47 14.93
C VAL A 20 -9.97 -2.41 15.57
N ASP A 21 -10.92 -1.70 14.97
CA ASP A 21 -12.24 -1.44 15.55
C ASP A 21 -13.34 -1.70 14.51
N GLU A 22 -14.03 -2.83 14.63
CA GLU A 22 -15.16 -3.23 13.77
C GLU A 22 -14.83 -3.20 12.27
N VAL A 23 -13.68 -3.77 11.89
CA VAL A 23 -13.27 -3.81 10.48
C VAL A 23 -13.99 -4.92 9.73
N ASP A 24 -14.68 -4.52 8.66
CA ASP A 24 -15.16 -5.39 7.58
C ASP A 24 -14.23 -5.27 6.36
N LEU A 25 -13.78 -6.42 5.86
CA LEU A 25 -12.81 -6.47 4.76
C LEU A 25 -12.98 -7.77 3.98
N ALA A 26 -12.95 -7.69 2.65
CA ALA A 26 -12.95 -8.86 1.77
C ALA A 26 -11.86 -8.71 0.69
N ILE A 27 -10.93 -9.65 0.71
CA ILE A 27 -9.79 -9.76 -0.22
C ILE A 27 -10.06 -10.95 -1.13
N ARG A 28 -10.06 -10.72 -2.44
CA ARG A 28 -10.42 -11.73 -3.46
C ARG A 28 -9.26 -12.68 -3.68
N ASP A 29 -9.57 -13.91 -4.08
CA ASP A 29 -8.53 -14.87 -4.49
C ASP A 29 -7.74 -14.36 -5.70
N GLY A 30 -6.41 -14.45 -5.62
CA GLY A 30 -5.49 -13.99 -6.67
C GLY A 30 -5.35 -12.47 -6.80
N GLU A 31 -5.86 -11.70 -5.83
CA GLU A 31 -5.78 -10.24 -5.82
C GLU A 31 -4.46 -9.74 -5.21
N PHE A 32 -3.89 -8.66 -5.76
CA PHE A 32 -2.90 -7.85 -5.09
C PHE A 32 -3.62 -6.77 -4.27
N PHE A 33 -3.78 -7.00 -2.97
CA PHE A 33 -4.52 -6.11 -2.07
C PHE A 33 -3.57 -5.30 -1.19
N ALA A 34 -3.69 -3.98 -1.20
CA ALA A 34 -2.89 -3.10 -0.34
C ALA A 34 -3.70 -2.54 0.84
N MET A 35 -3.10 -2.55 2.02
CA MET A 35 -3.53 -1.78 3.18
C MET A 35 -2.64 -0.55 3.27
N LEU A 36 -3.23 0.63 3.14
CA LEU A 36 -2.57 1.92 3.09
C LEU A 36 -3.07 2.80 4.24
N GLY A 37 -2.21 3.63 4.84
CA GLY A 37 -2.62 4.54 5.91
C GLY A 37 -1.45 5.05 6.76
N PRO A 38 -1.67 6.03 7.64
CA PRO A 38 -0.63 6.56 8.53
C PRO A 38 -0.03 5.52 9.48
N SER A 39 1.12 5.82 10.08
CA SER A 39 1.66 5.03 11.18
C SER A 39 0.64 4.90 12.32
N GLY A 40 0.48 3.69 12.85
CA GLY A 40 -0.48 3.41 13.92
C GLY A 40 -1.95 3.25 13.47
N SER A 41 -2.26 3.29 12.17
CA SER A 41 -3.65 3.18 11.69
C SER A 41 -4.29 1.78 11.79
N GLY A 42 -3.54 0.75 12.21
CA GLY A 42 -4.06 -0.62 12.40
C GLY A 42 -3.67 -1.64 11.33
N LYS A 43 -2.94 -1.24 10.27
CA LYS A 43 -2.56 -2.12 9.13
C LYS A 43 -1.77 -3.36 9.57
N THR A 44 -0.66 -3.17 10.27
CA THR A 44 0.19 -4.27 10.76
C THR A 44 -0.58 -5.16 11.74
N THR A 45 -1.48 -4.60 12.54
CA THR A 45 -2.37 -5.39 13.41
C THR A 45 -3.32 -6.25 12.58
N CYS A 46 -3.94 -5.72 11.53
CA CYS A 46 -4.76 -6.51 10.60
C CYS A 46 -3.94 -7.63 9.96
N LEU A 47 -2.74 -7.34 9.47
CA LEU A 47 -1.87 -8.36 8.87
C LEU A 47 -1.46 -9.45 9.88
N ARG A 48 -1.17 -9.08 11.13
CA ARG A 48 -0.89 -10.04 12.22
C ARG A 48 -2.11 -10.87 12.62
N LEU A 49 -3.31 -10.29 12.55
CA LEU A 49 -4.57 -11.00 12.76
C LEU A 49 -4.81 -12.05 11.67
N VAL A 50 -4.45 -11.77 10.40
CA VAL A 50 -4.49 -12.78 9.32
C VAL A 50 -3.42 -13.86 9.51
N ALA A 51 -2.20 -13.47 9.91
CA ALA A 51 -1.10 -14.39 10.16
C ALA A 51 -1.27 -15.26 11.42
N GLY A 52 -2.15 -14.86 12.34
CA GLY A 52 -2.39 -15.54 13.61
C GLY A 52 -1.42 -15.19 14.73
N PHE A 53 -0.52 -14.22 14.50
CA PHE A 53 0.38 -13.68 15.53
C PHE A 53 -0.39 -12.84 16.56
N GLU A 54 -1.58 -12.37 16.20
CA GLU A 54 -2.56 -11.76 17.09
C GLU A 54 -3.89 -12.50 16.96
N GLN A 55 -4.70 -12.47 18.02
CA GLN A 55 -6.06 -13.00 18.03
C GLN A 55 -7.06 -11.84 18.14
N PRO A 56 -8.20 -11.89 17.41
CA PRO A 56 -9.21 -10.85 17.51
C PRO A 56 -9.80 -10.83 18.93
N THR A 57 -10.14 -9.65 19.42
CA THR A 57 -10.95 -9.49 20.64
C THR A 57 -12.44 -9.68 20.38
N ALA A 58 -12.88 -9.40 19.15
CA ALA A 58 -14.24 -9.64 18.67
C ALA A 58 -14.27 -9.80 17.13
N GLY A 59 -15.38 -10.30 16.60
CA GLY A 59 -15.58 -10.52 15.17
C GLY A 59 -14.99 -11.84 14.66
N HIS A 60 -15.04 -12.02 13.34
CA HIS A 60 -14.70 -13.28 12.67
C HIS A 60 -13.71 -13.09 11.53
N ILE A 61 -12.77 -14.02 11.41
CA ILE A 61 -11.77 -14.03 10.33
C ILE A 61 -11.87 -15.36 9.59
N GLU A 62 -12.13 -15.31 8.29
CA GLU A 62 -12.14 -16.48 7.42
C GLU A 62 -10.96 -16.38 6.45
N ILE A 63 -10.24 -17.48 6.26
CA ILE A 63 -9.20 -17.63 5.24
C ILE A 63 -9.68 -18.75 4.32
N PHE A 64 -10.03 -18.41 3.08
CA PHE A 64 -10.68 -19.32 2.12
C PHE A 64 -11.91 -20.04 2.69
N GLY A 65 -12.76 -19.31 3.42
CA GLY A 65 -13.96 -19.85 4.05
C GLY A 65 -13.72 -20.70 5.30
N GLU A 66 -12.46 -20.95 5.67
CA GLU A 66 -12.12 -21.62 6.92
C GLU A 66 -11.91 -20.60 8.04
N ARG A 67 -12.48 -20.88 9.20
CA ARG A 67 -12.33 -20.04 10.40
C ARG A 67 -10.87 -19.97 10.83
N ALA A 68 -10.36 -18.77 11.11
CA ALA A 68 -8.98 -18.56 11.50
C ALA A 68 -8.79 -18.22 12.99
N GLU A 69 -9.83 -17.79 13.72
CA GLU A 69 -9.73 -17.49 15.15
C GLU A 69 -9.34 -18.74 15.96
N GLY A 70 -8.43 -18.57 16.92
CA GLY A 70 -7.88 -19.68 17.71
C GLY A 70 -6.91 -20.58 16.94
N VAL A 71 -6.81 -20.46 15.62
CA VAL A 71 -5.85 -21.20 14.80
C VAL A 71 -4.47 -20.54 14.92
N PRO A 72 -3.44 -21.25 15.41
CA PRO A 72 -2.10 -20.69 15.56
C PRO A 72 -1.42 -20.47 14.19
N PRO A 73 -0.42 -19.57 14.09
CA PRO A 73 0.21 -19.19 12.82
C PRO A 73 0.68 -20.36 11.95
N TYR A 74 1.29 -21.39 12.56
CA TYR A 74 1.88 -22.51 11.84
C TYR A 74 0.85 -23.49 11.23
N LEU A 75 -0.44 -23.34 11.57
CA LEU A 75 -1.55 -24.10 10.98
C LEU A 75 -2.34 -23.29 9.95
N ARG A 76 -2.04 -22.00 9.78
CA ARG A 76 -2.71 -21.17 8.77
C ARG A 76 -2.05 -21.34 7.42
N ASN A 77 -2.85 -21.39 6.35
CA ASN A 77 -2.35 -21.50 4.98
C ASN A 77 -1.91 -20.14 4.41
N VAL A 78 -1.10 -19.42 5.18
CA VAL A 78 -0.57 -18.10 4.87
C VAL A 78 0.90 -18.04 5.28
N ASN A 79 1.70 -17.26 4.55
CA ASN A 79 3.09 -17.01 4.92
C ASN A 79 3.36 -15.50 4.98
N THR A 80 4.18 -15.08 5.93
CA THR A 80 4.52 -13.66 6.14
C THR A 80 5.97 -13.35 5.77
N VAL A 81 6.17 -12.27 5.02
CA VAL A 81 7.45 -11.59 4.85
C VAL A 81 7.43 -10.34 5.72
N PHE A 82 8.31 -10.32 6.72
CA PHE A 82 8.43 -9.21 7.67
C PHE A 82 9.30 -8.08 7.13
N GLN A 83 9.10 -6.87 7.65
CA GLN A 83 9.85 -5.66 7.31
C GLN A 83 11.38 -5.82 7.40
N SER A 84 11.89 -6.50 8.44
CA SER A 84 13.33 -6.76 8.60
C SER A 84 13.83 -7.98 7.82
N TYR A 85 12.98 -8.58 6.98
CA TYR A 85 13.15 -9.86 6.29
C TYR A 85 13.28 -11.08 7.21
N ALA A 86 13.67 -10.88 8.47
CA ALA A 86 13.85 -11.90 9.51
C ALA A 86 14.67 -13.11 9.03
N LEU A 87 15.68 -12.91 8.19
CA LEU A 87 16.57 -13.99 7.74
C LEU A 87 17.43 -14.48 8.92
N PHE A 88 17.67 -15.79 8.98
CA PHE A 88 18.50 -16.39 10.01
C PHE A 88 19.99 -16.14 9.67
N PRO A 89 20.71 -15.30 10.44
CA PRO A 89 22.05 -14.86 10.07
C PRO A 89 23.10 -15.97 10.15
N HIS A 90 22.80 -17.02 10.91
CA HIS A 90 23.67 -18.18 11.12
C HIS A 90 23.46 -19.30 10.08
N MET A 91 22.53 -19.14 9.15
CA MET A 91 22.25 -20.11 8.08
C MET A 91 22.68 -19.53 6.72
N ASN A 92 23.02 -20.39 5.77
CA ASN A 92 23.17 -19.98 4.37
C ASN A 92 21.79 -19.73 3.74
N VAL A 93 21.76 -19.22 2.52
CA VAL A 93 20.54 -18.90 1.78
C VAL A 93 19.68 -20.15 1.55
N LEU A 94 20.30 -21.27 1.16
CA LEU A 94 19.58 -22.51 0.88
C LEU A 94 18.85 -23.06 2.12
N ASP A 95 19.50 -23.05 3.28
CA ASP A 95 18.92 -23.48 4.55
C ASP A 95 17.90 -22.46 5.08
N ASN A 96 18.12 -21.15 4.84
CA ASN A 96 17.13 -20.11 5.16
C ASN A 96 15.82 -20.39 4.43
N VAL A 97 15.88 -20.59 3.10
CA VAL A 97 14.70 -20.87 2.29
C VAL A 97 14.06 -22.19 2.71
N GLY A 98 14.85 -23.27 2.84
CA GLY A 98 14.34 -24.59 3.20
C GLY A 98 13.88 -24.77 4.66
N PHE A 99 14.02 -23.75 5.53
CA PHE A 99 13.76 -23.87 6.96
C PHE A 99 12.33 -24.30 7.28
N GLY A 100 11.32 -23.73 6.61
CA GLY A 100 9.91 -24.07 6.85
C GLY A 100 9.61 -25.55 6.55
N LEU A 101 10.19 -26.08 5.48
CA LEU A 101 10.09 -27.50 5.13
C LEU A 101 10.81 -28.40 6.14
N ARG A 102 11.95 -27.95 6.70
CA ARG A 102 12.63 -28.66 7.79
C ARG A 102 11.75 -28.79 9.02
N VAL A 103 11.02 -27.74 9.40
CA VAL A 103 10.08 -27.76 10.54
C VAL A 103 8.92 -28.73 10.28
N LYS A 104 8.47 -28.85 9.03
CA LYS A 104 7.45 -29.82 8.60
C LYS A 104 7.98 -31.27 8.48
N GLY A 105 9.24 -31.53 8.82
CA GLY A 105 9.84 -32.86 8.76
C GLY A 105 10.26 -33.33 7.36
N VAL A 106 10.30 -32.44 6.36
CA VAL A 106 10.73 -32.79 5.00
C VAL A 106 12.22 -33.12 4.97
N GLY A 107 12.57 -34.23 4.31
CA GLY A 107 13.93 -34.73 4.19
C GLY A 107 14.88 -33.72 3.54
N ARG A 108 16.17 -33.79 3.89
CA ARG A 108 17.19 -32.81 3.46
C ARG A 108 17.28 -32.66 1.94
N ALA A 109 17.28 -33.77 1.21
CA ALA A 109 17.41 -33.75 -0.25
C ALA A 109 16.22 -33.04 -0.91
N GLU A 110 14.99 -33.35 -0.47
CA GLU A 110 13.77 -32.77 -1.01
C GLU A 110 13.63 -31.28 -0.65
N ARG A 111 13.88 -30.90 0.61
CA ARG A 111 13.79 -29.48 1.00
C ARG A 111 14.83 -28.62 0.29
N HIS A 112 16.03 -29.14 0.02
CA HIS A 112 17.08 -28.42 -0.72
C HIS A 112 16.76 -28.32 -2.20
N ARG A 113 16.08 -29.32 -2.78
CA ARG A 113 15.55 -29.23 -4.15
C ARG A 113 14.48 -28.14 -4.25
N ALA A 114 13.47 -28.18 -3.38
CA ALA A 114 12.41 -27.17 -3.35
C ALA A 114 12.94 -25.76 -3.06
N ALA A 115 13.93 -25.62 -2.18
CA ALA A 115 14.57 -24.34 -1.91
C ALA A 115 15.32 -23.79 -3.12
N ARG A 116 15.98 -24.64 -3.93
CA ARG A 116 16.59 -24.21 -5.19
C ARG A 116 15.54 -23.75 -6.20
N GLU A 117 14.46 -24.51 -6.37
CA GLU A 117 13.34 -24.12 -7.24
C GLU A 117 12.75 -22.75 -6.81
N ALA A 118 12.57 -22.52 -5.51
CA ALA A 118 12.08 -21.24 -5.00
C ALA A 118 13.08 -20.09 -5.21
N LEU A 119 14.39 -20.36 -5.20
CA LEU A 119 15.42 -19.36 -5.52
C LEU A 119 15.43 -19.00 -7.00
N GLU A 120 15.15 -19.95 -7.91
CA GLU A 120 15.00 -19.66 -9.34
C GLU A 120 13.81 -18.71 -9.60
N LEU A 121 12.68 -18.91 -8.90
CA LEU A 121 11.49 -18.06 -9.02
C LEU A 121 11.75 -16.58 -8.66
N VAL A 122 12.75 -16.30 -7.83
CA VAL A 122 13.13 -14.94 -7.39
C VAL A 122 14.46 -14.49 -8.01
N GLU A 123 14.90 -15.14 -9.08
CA GLU A 123 16.13 -14.83 -9.82
C GLU A 123 17.40 -14.86 -8.96
N LEU A 124 17.48 -15.78 -8.01
CA LEU A 124 18.64 -16.01 -7.14
C LEU A 124 19.24 -17.42 -7.32
N GLY A 125 19.10 -18.00 -8.52
CA GLY A 125 19.78 -19.23 -8.91
C GLY A 125 21.28 -19.17 -8.61
N GLY A 126 21.82 -20.19 -7.96
CA GLY A 126 23.24 -20.27 -7.58
C GLY A 126 23.65 -19.50 -6.30
N TYR A 127 22.73 -18.79 -5.62
CA TYR A 127 23.05 -18.04 -4.40
C TYR A 127 23.02 -18.89 -3.11
N GLY A 128 22.71 -20.19 -3.21
CA GLY A 128 22.38 -21.05 -2.07
C GLY A 128 23.45 -21.11 -0.97
N ASP A 129 24.73 -21.04 -1.32
CA ASP A 129 25.84 -21.16 -0.37
C ASP A 129 26.19 -19.86 0.35
N ARG A 130 25.67 -18.72 -0.13
CA ARG A 130 25.91 -17.41 0.49
C ARG A 130 25.24 -17.30 1.85
N ARG A 131 25.74 -16.41 2.69
CA ARG A 131 25.14 -16.00 3.97
C ARG A 131 24.34 -14.72 3.81
N ALA A 132 23.38 -14.48 4.72
CA ALA A 132 22.51 -13.30 4.67
C ALA A 132 23.28 -11.95 4.68
N GLY A 133 24.44 -11.91 5.33
CA GLY A 133 25.30 -10.71 5.37
C GLY A 133 26.06 -10.42 4.07
N GLU A 134 26.11 -11.36 3.14
CA GLU A 134 26.80 -11.23 1.84
C GLU A 134 25.86 -10.74 0.72
N LEU A 135 24.60 -10.45 1.08
CA LEU A 135 23.53 -10.09 0.15
C LEU A 135 23.22 -8.59 0.22
N SER A 136 22.88 -7.98 -0.91
CA SER A 136 22.29 -6.65 -0.96
C SER A 136 20.89 -6.60 -0.33
N GLY A 137 20.32 -5.40 -0.11
CA GLY A 137 18.97 -5.24 0.45
C GLY A 137 17.90 -5.99 -0.34
N GLY A 138 17.87 -5.80 -1.67
CA GLY A 138 16.92 -6.48 -2.56
C GLY A 138 17.16 -7.99 -2.66
N GLN A 139 18.42 -8.42 -2.62
CA GLN A 139 18.73 -9.87 -2.56
C GLN A 139 18.20 -10.49 -1.26
N ARG A 140 18.34 -9.82 -0.10
CA ARG A 140 17.77 -10.31 1.17
C ARG A 140 16.24 -10.40 1.10
N GLN A 141 15.59 -9.43 0.48
CA GLN A 141 14.14 -9.47 0.28
C GLN A 141 13.72 -10.64 -0.62
N ARG A 142 14.40 -10.84 -1.76
CA ARG A 142 14.17 -11.98 -2.66
C ARG A 142 14.37 -13.33 -1.94
N VAL A 143 15.39 -13.47 -1.09
CA VAL A 143 15.54 -14.67 -0.24
C VAL A 143 14.37 -14.83 0.74
N ALA A 144 13.87 -13.75 1.34
CA ALA A 144 12.71 -13.81 2.23
C ALA A 144 11.42 -14.21 1.49
N LEU A 145 11.23 -13.72 0.25
CA LEU A 145 10.15 -14.14 -0.65
C LEU A 145 10.28 -15.62 -1.00
N ALA A 146 11.44 -16.10 -1.43
CA ALA A 146 11.67 -17.52 -1.71
C ALA A 146 11.35 -18.40 -0.49
N ARG A 147 11.78 -17.98 0.71
CA ARG A 147 11.47 -18.68 1.96
C ARG A 147 9.97 -18.73 2.25
N ALA A 148 9.24 -17.68 1.92
CA ALA A 148 7.79 -17.68 2.06
C ALA A 148 7.13 -18.60 1.02
N LEU A 149 7.56 -18.55 -0.24
CA LEU A 149 7.00 -19.29 -1.37
C LEU A 149 7.30 -20.79 -1.36
N VAL A 150 8.40 -21.23 -0.75
CA VAL A 150 8.77 -22.66 -0.71
C VAL A 150 7.68 -23.55 -0.09
N ASN A 151 6.86 -22.97 0.79
CA ASN A 151 5.75 -23.66 1.46
C ASN A 151 4.48 -23.70 0.62
N LYS A 152 4.46 -23.08 -0.58
CA LYS A 152 3.32 -22.95 -1.49
C LYS A 152 2.07 -22.41 -0.77
N PRO A 153 2.17 -21.23 -0.12
CA PRO A 153 1.03 -20.64 0.58
C PRO A 153 -0.05 -20.22 -0.42
N ARG A 154 -1.31 -20.14 0.02
CA ARG A 154 -2.37 -19.53 -0.81
C ARG A 154 -2.43 -18.00 -0.67
N VAL A 155 -2.03 -17.48 0.50
CA VAL A 155 -1.92 -16.04 0.76
C VAL A 155 -0.50 -15.69 1.20
N LEU A 156 0.08 -14.68 0.56
CA LEU A 156 1.35 -14.08 0.95
C LEU A 156 1.10 -12.72 1.62
N LEU A 157 1.56 -12.58 2.87
CA LEU A 157 1.43 -11.37 3.67
C LEU A 157 2.76 -10.62 3.66
N LEU A 158 2.75 -9.35 3.28
CA LEU A 158 3.94 -8.52 3.13
C LEU A 158 3.82 -7.28 4.04
N ASP A 159 4.65 -7.18 5.07
CA ASP A 159 4.64 -6.08 6.05
C ASP A 159 5.78 -5.08 5.75
N GLU A 160 5.45 -3.97 5.09
CA GLU A 160 6.40 -2.93 4.63
C GLU A 160 7.66 -3.49 3.96
N PRO A 161 7.54 -4.42 2.99
CA PRO A 161 8.68 -5.19 2.49
C PRO A 161 9.67 -4.34 1.67
N LEU A 162 9.32 -3.10 1.30
CA LEU A 162 10.10 -2.20 0.45
C LEU A 162 10.70 -1.00 1.21
N GLY A 163 10.33 -0.80 2.48
CA GLY A 163 10.67 0.42 3.24
C GLY A 163 12.17 0.61 3.48
N ALA A 164 12.97 -0.46 3.42
CA ALA A 164 14.42 -0.41 3.64
C ALA A 164 15.25 -0.26 2.35
N LEU A 165 14.62 -0.11 1.18
CA LEU A 165 15.29 -0.05 -0.11
C LEU A 165 15.43 1.39 -0.62
N ASP A 166 16.48 1.65 -1.39
CA ASP A 166 16.61 2.89 -2.16
C ASP A 166 15.58 2.96 -3.30
N LEU A 167 15.35 4.16 -3.84
CA LEU A 167 14.28 4.40 -4.82
C LEU A 167 14.38 3.50 -6.06
N LYS A 168 15.57 3.37 -6.67
CA LYS A 168 15.74 2.60 -7.91
C LYS A 168 15.45 1.12 -7.68
N LEU A 169 15.99 0.58 -6.59
CA LEU A 169 15.75 -0.82 -6.24
C LEU A 169 14.30 -1.07 -5.82
N ARG A 170 13.68 -0.10 -5.14
CA ARG A 170 12.26 -0.15 -4.79
C ARG A 170 11.39 -0.28 -6.03
N GLU A 171 11.51 0.63 -7.00
CA GLU A 171 10.74 0.61 -8.26
C GLU A 171 10.88 -0.74 -8.98
N GLN A 172 12.13 -1.23 -9.11
CA GLN A 172 12.39 -2.54 -9.70
C GLN A 172 11.67 -3.67 -8.94
N MET A 173 11.75 -3.68 -7.61
CA MET A 173 11.10 -4.71 -6.79
C MET A 173 9.56 -4.63 -6.86
N GLN A 174 8.96 -3.45 -7.06
CA GLN A 174 7.51 -3.33 -7.26
C GLN A 174 7.05 -4.09 -8.52
N GLU A 175 7.76 -3.90 -9.64
CA GLU A 175 7.47 -4.58 -10.91
C GLU A 175 7.64 -6.11 -10.79
N GLU A 176 8.72 -6.54 -10.12
CA GLU A 176 8.99 -7.95 -9.87
C GLU A 176 7.91 -8.60 -9.01
N LEU A 177 7.50 -7.97 -7.90
CA LEU A 177 6.43 -8.48 -7.04
C LEU A 177 5.12 -8.65 -7.80
N ARG A 178 4.76 -7.68 -8.65
CA ARG A 178 3.55 -7.75 -9.47
C ARG A 178 3.62 -8.87 -10.50
N THR A 179 4.79 -9.04 -11.13
CA THR A 179 5.02 -10.11 -12.11
C THR A 179 4.95 -11.49 -11.44
N LEU A 180 5.56 -11.64 -10.27
CA LEU A 180 5.58 -12.85 -9.47
C LEU A 180 4.18 -13.23 -8.97
N GLN A 181 3.41 -12.26 -8.49
CA GLN A 181 2.03 -12.47 -8.06
C GLN A 181 1.17 -13.00 -9.21
N ARG A 182 1.25 -12.36 -10.38
CA ARG A 182 0.50 -12.76 -11.59
C ARG A 182 0.89 -14.13 -12.11
N SER A 183 2.19 -14.44 -12.12
CA SER A 183 2.68 -15.73 -12.65
C SER A 183 2.30 -16.91 -11.76
N LEU A 184 2.21 -16.69 -10.44
CA LEU A 184 1.85 -17.72 -9.47
C LEU A 184 0.35 -17.78 -9.15
N GLY A 185 -0.42 -16.73 -9.47
CA GLY A 185 -1.86 -16.66 -9.17
C GLY A 185 -2.17 -16.62 -7.67
N LEU A 186 -1.23 -16.17 -6.85
CA LEU A 186 -1.37 -16.12 -5.39
C LEU A 186 -2.07 -14.83 -4.94
N THR A 187 -2.73 -14.88 -3.78
CA THR A 187 -3.26 -13.67 -3.15
C THR A 187 -2.14 -12.95 -2.40
N PHE A 188 -1.92 -11.66 -2.67
CA PHE A 188 -0.92 -10.84 -1.98
C PHE A 188 -1.65 -9.82 -1.10
N VAL A 189 -1.29 -9.76 0.19
CA VAL A 189 -1.75 -8.73 1.12
C VAL A 189 -0.55 -7.90 1.54
N PHE A 190 -0.52 -6.65 1.10
CA PHE A 190 0.62 -5.77 1.20
C PHE A 190 0.30 -4.59 2.12
N VAL A 191 1.12 -4.36 3.14
CA VAL A 191 1.01 -3.20 4.04
C VAL A 191 2.09 -2.20 3.68
N THR A 192 1.68 -0.95 3.47
CA THR A 192 2.61 0.17 3.27
C THR A 192 2.07 1.47 3.84
N HIS A 193 2.96 2.42 4.06
CA HIS A 193 2.63 3.83 4.29
C HIS A 193 2.91 4.69 3.05
N ASP A 194 3.54 4.13 2.03
CA ASP A 194 3.84 4.80 0.76
C ASP A 194 2.65 4.66 -0.19
N GLN A 195 2.17 5.80 -0.70
CA GLN A 195 0.99 5.86 -1.53
C GLN A 195 1.28 5.41 -2.95
N ASP A 196 2.47 5.73 -3.47
CA ASP A 196 2.87 5.37 -4.83
C ASP A 196 2.97 3.85 -4.95
N GLU A 197 3.52 3.19 -3.92
CA GLU A 197 3.55 1.72 -3.82
C GLU A 197 2.13 1.12 -3.88
N ALA A 198 1.21 1.64 -3.06
CA ALA A 198 -0.15 1.12 -3.00
C ALA A 198 -0.91 1.35 -4.33
N LEU A 199 -0.77 2.53 -4.93
CA LEU A 199 -1.50 2.91 -6.14
C LEU A 199 -0.93 2.27 -7.41
N SER A 200 0.37 1.99 -7.47
CA SER A 200 1.02 1.41 -8.66
C SER A 200 0.86 -0.11 -8.75
N MET A 201 0.85 -0.79 -7.61
CA MET A 201 0.92 -2.26 -7.54
C MET A 201 -0.45 -2.92 -7.35
N ALA A 202 -1.32 -2.33 -6.53
CA ALA A 202 -2.51 -3.00 -6.05
C ALA A 202 -3.64 -3.03 -7.08
N ASP A 203 -4.42 -4.11 -7.06
CA ASP A 203 -5.71 -4.18 -7.74
C ASP A 203 -6.77 -3.41 -6.94
N ARG A 204 -6.72 -3.52 -5.60
CA ARG A 204 -7.54 -2.77 -4.64
C ARG A 204 -6.75 -2.33 -3.43
N VAL A 205 -7.12 -1.17 -2.90
CA VAL A 205 -6.51 -0.54 -1.72
C VAL A 205 -7.59 -0.33 -0.67
N ALA A 206 -7.30 -0.71 0.58
CA ALA A 206 -8.01 -0.23 1.76
C ALA A 206 -7.21 0.88 2.43
N VAL A 207 -7.84 2.05 2.57
CA VAL A 207 -7.28 3.17 3.32
C VAL A 207 -7.71 3.05 4.78
N PHE A 208 -6.74 3.04 5.69
CA PHE A 208 -6.95 2.90 7.13
C PHE A 208 -6.67 4.20 7.86
N ALA A 209 -7.52 4.51 8.84
CA ALA A 209 -7.30 5.55 9.83
C ALA A 209 -7.95 5.13 11.16
N GLU A 210 -7.27 5.42 12.27
CA GLU A 210 -7.83 5.24 13.62
C GLU A 210 -8.39 3.83 13.89
N GLY A 211 -7.72 2.80 13.35
CA GLY A 211 -8.13 1.40 13.51
C GLY A 211 -9.34 0.98 12.66
N ARG A 212 -9.83 1.86 11.78
CA ARG A 212 -10.98 1.62 10.90
C ARG A 212 -10.58 1.73 9.42
N VAL A 213 -11.34 1.06 8.57
CA VAL A 213 -11.25 1.22 7.12
C VAL A 213 -12.08 2.44 6.72
N GLN A 214 -11.44 3.41 6.07
CA GLN A 214 -12.04 4.66 5.61
C GLN A 214 -12.64 4.51 4.21
N GLN A 215 -11.97 3.75 3.34
CA GLN A 215 -12.41 3.48 1.98
C GLN A 215 -11.74 2.23 1.43
N ILE A 216 -12.46 1.46 0.62
CA ILE A 216 -11.89 0.38 -0.20
C ILE A 216 -12.29 0.62 -1.64
N GLY A 217 -11.33 0.54 -2.55
CA GLY A 217 -11.57 0.72 -3.98
C GLY A 217 -10.34 0.37 -4.82
N THR A 218 -10.48 0.48 -6.13
CA THR A 218 -9.32 0.48 -7.03
C THR A 218 -8.44 1.71 -6.76
N PRO A 219 -7.14 1.67 -7.11
CA PRO A 219 -6.27 2.85 -7.01
C PRO A 219 -6.88 4.12 -7.63
N GLU A 220 -7.50 3.99 -8.80
CA GLU A 220 -8.12 5.12 -9.49
C GLU A 220 -9.34 5.65 -8.75
N GLU A 221 -10.18 4.80 -8.16
CA GLU A 221 -11.31 5.24 -7.33
C GLU A 221 -10.85 5.95 -6.06
N ILE A 222 -9.86 5.38 -5.36
CA ILE A 222 -9.30 6.01 -4.14
C ILE A 222 -8.71 7.38 -4.48
N TYR A 223 -8.01 7.49 -5.61
CA TYR A 223 -7.38 8.73 -6.03
C TYR A 223 -8.38 9.75 -6.58
N ARG A 224 -9.29 9.37 -7.47
CA ARG A 224 -10.19 10.33 -8.15
C ARG A 224 -11.49 10.59 -7.40
N ARG A 225 -11.90 9.66 -6.54
CA ARG A 225 -13.20 9.71 -5.83
C ARG A 225 -13.00 9.39 -4.34
N PRO A 226 -12.22 10.22 -3.61
CA PRO A 226 -12.05 10.04 -2.18
C PRO A 226 -13.39 10.19 -1.45
N ALA A 227 -13.73 9.21 -0.61
CA ALA A 227 -15.02 9.17 0.10
C ALA A 227 -15.14 10.21 1.22
N SER A 228 -14.00 10.68 1.74
CA SER A 228 -13.95 11.64 2.83
C SER A 228 -12.78 12.61 2.65
N ARG A 229 -12.83 13.73 3.39
CA ARG A 229 -11.73 14.69 3.46
C ARG A 229 -10.43 14.02 3.88
N PHE A 230 -10.47 13.11 4.86
CA PHE A 230 -9.28 12.37 5.28
C PHE A 230 -8.64 11.62 4.10
N VAL A 231 -9.43 10.91 3.29
CA VAL A 231 -8.87 10.18 2.14
C VAL A 231 -8.34 11.13 1.07
N ALA A 232 -9.03 12.24 0.82
CA ALA A 232 -8.58 13.27 -0.14
C ALA A 232 -7.26 13.94 0.27
N ASP A 233 -7.12 14.27 1.55
CA ASP A 233 -5.93 14.89 2.14
C ASP A 233 -4.78 13.87 2.21
N PHE A 234 -5.08 12.64 2.61
CA PHE A 234 -4.09 11.60 2.82
C PHE A 234 -3.55 11.07 1.49
N VAL A 235 -4.40 10.76 0.50
CA VAL A 235 -3.98 10.18 -0.78
C VAL A 235 -3.81 11.27 -1.83
N GLY A 236 -2.59 11.51 -2.31
CA GLY A 236 -2.25 12.39 -3.42
C GLY A 236 -2.26 13.89 -3.10
N SER A 237 -2.37 14.28 -1.83
CA SER A 237 -2.35 15.70 -1.38
C SER A 237 -3.33 16.60 -2.16
N SER A 238 -4.61 16.24 -2.18
CA SER A 238 -5.63 17.01 -2.90
C SER A 238 -5.83 18.40 -2.30
N ASN A 239 -6.23 19.36 -3.14
CA ASN A 239 -6.87 20.57 -2.63
C ASN A 239 -8.27 20.24 -2.14
N VAL A 240 -8.59 20.57 -0.88
CA VAL A 240 -9.94 20.48 -0.34
C VAL A 240 -10.49 21.89 -0.19
N ILE A 241 -11.41 22.25 -1.09
CA ILE A 241 -11.96 23.60 -1.23
C ILE A 241 -13.49 23.60 -1.18
N PRO A 242 -14.14 24.76 -0.95
CA PRO A 242 -15.59 24.86 -1.03
C PRO A 242 -16.11 24.38 -2.39
N ALA A 243 -17.21 23.63 -2.37
CA ALA A 243 -17.70 22.93 -3.54
C ALA A 243 -18.25 23.90 -4.62
N ASP A 244 -18.87 24.99 -4.19
CA ASP A 244 -19.29 26.10 -5.04
C ASP A 244 -18.09 26.81 -5.69
N VAL A 245 -16.98 26.97 -4.97
CA VAL A 245 -15.72 27.48 -5.55
C VAL A 245 -15.20 26.52 -6.61
N ALA A 246 -15.18 25.21 -6.32
CA ALA A 246 -14.77 24.18 -7.28
C ALA A 246 -15.70 24.07 -8.50
N GLY A 247 -16.90 24.65 -8.45
CA GLY A 247 -17.92 24.55 -9.50
C GLY A 247 -18.71 23.24 -9.46
N VAL A 248 -18.67 22.53 -8.33
CA VAL A 248 -19.38 21.25 -8.11
C VAL A 248 -20.21 21.32 -6.84
N GLY A 249 -21.54 21.33 -6.94
CA GLY A 249 -22.41 21.33 -5.77
C GLY A 249 -22.60 22.71 -5.09
N PRO A 250 -23.43 22.77 -4.03
CA PRO A 250 -23.81 24.02 -3.36
C PRO A 250 -22.77 24.49 -2.33
N ALA A 251 -22.88 25.76 -1.94
CA ALA A 251 -22.11 26.32 -0.83
C ALA A 251 -22.34 25.54 0.48
N GLY A 252 -21.30 25.45 1.31
CA GLY A 252 -21.32 24.70 2.58
C GLY A 252 -20.92 23.22 2.45
N GLN A 253 -20.68 22.73 1.22
CA GLN A 253 -20.05 21.44 0.98
C GLN A 253 -18.59 21.61 0.57
N TRP A 254 -17.83 20.51 0.59
CA TRP A 254 -16.42 20.49 0.22
C TRP A 254 -16.20 19.63 -1.01
N ALA A 255 -15.21 20.00 -1.81
CA ALA A 255 -14.79 19.24 -2.97
C ALA A 255 -13.27 19.01 -2.94
N SER A 256 -12.87 17.85 -3.44
CA SER A 256 -11.49 17.50 -3.75
C SER A 256 -11.18 17.94 -5.18
N LEU A 257 -10.11 18.70 -5.35
CA LEU A 257 -9.54 19.09 -6.64
C LEU A 257 -8.06 18.69 -6.68
N ARG A 258 -7.67 17.92 -7.69
CA ARG A 258 -6.31 17.41 -7.79
C ARG A 258 -5.35 18.52 -8.28
N PRO A 259 -4.15 18.64 -7.68
CA PRO A 259 -3.18 19.66 -8.09
C PRO A 259 -2.82 19.64 -9.58
N GLU A 260 -2.80 18.47 -10.21
CA GLU A 260 -2.56 18.28 -11.64
C GLU A 260 -3.73 18.65 -12.55
N ASP A 261 -4.94 18.81 -12.00
CA ASP A 261 -6.13 19.26 -12.74
C ASP A 261 -6.25 20.80 -12.75
N ILE A 262 -5.39 21.51 -12.01
CA ILE A 262 -5.31 22.97 -12.02
C ILE A 262 -4.29 23.41 -13.08
N VAL A 263 -4.74 24.17 -14.06
CA VAL A 263 -3.90 24.66 -15.16
C VAL A 263 -3.72 26.17 -15.09
N LEU A 264 -2.58 26.65 -15.60
CA LEU A 264 -2.37 28.09 -15.84
C LEU A 264 -3.17 28.50 -17.08
N ASP A 265 -4.11 29.42 -16.90
CA ASP A 265 -5.04 29.86 -17.92
C ASP A 265 -5.24 31.39 -17.85
N PRO A 266 -4.85 32.15 -18.88
CA PRO A 266 -5.06 33.60 -18.94
C PRO A 266 -6.52 34.03 -18.78
N ALA A 267 -7.49 33.19 -19.14
CA ALA A 267 -8.93 33.43 -18.93
C ALA A 267 -9.43 32.99 -17.54
N GLY A 268 -8.59 32.27 -16.79
CA GLY A 268 -8.91 31.69 -15.49
C GLY A 268 -9.05 32.73 -14.37
N ARG A 269 -9.16 32.26 -13.13
CA ARG A 269 -9.33 33.10 -11.94
C ARG A 269 -7.96 33.61 -11.45
N PRO A 270 -7.83 34.87 -11.02
CA PRO A 270 -6.57 35.38 -10.48
C PRO A 270 -6.28 34.75 -9.12
N ALA A 271 -5.06 34.26 -8.94
CA ALA A 271 -4.55 33.74 -7.67
C ALA A 271 -3.14 34.27 -7.42
N THR A 272 -2.81 34.57 -6.17
CA THR A 272 -1.47 35.04 -5.79
C THR A 272 -0.54 33.85 -5.61
N VAL A 273 0.62 33.85 -6.26
CA VAL A 273 1.64 32.81 -6.07
C VAL A 273 2.32 33.03 -4.72
N THR A 274 2.16 32.10 -3.80
CA THR A 274 2.75 32.21 -2.45
C THR A 274 4.07 31.45 -2.33
N ALA A 275 4.24 30.36 -3.08
CA ALA A 275 5.49 29.63 -3.15
C ALA A 275 5.65 28.86 -4.47
N ARG A 276 6.90 28.55 -4.81
CA ARG A 276 7.28 27.77 -5.99
C ARG A 276 8.36 26.78 -5.61
N ALA A 277 8.22 25.53 -6.05
CA ALA A 277 9.21 24.48 -5.85
C ALA A 277 9.36 23.60 -7.10
N PHE A 278 10.58 23.44 -7.60
CA PHE A 278 10.87 22.56 -8.73
C PHE A 278 11.12 21.12 -8.24
N HIS A 279 10.38 20.16 -8.77
CA HIS A 279 10.44 18.73 -8.41
C HIS A 279 10.92 17.84 -9.57
N GLY A 280 11.59 18.43 -10.57
CA GLY A 280 12.06 17.69 -11.74
C GLY A 280 10.97 17.46 -12.78
N ARG A 281 10.00 16.59 -12.49
CA ARG A 281 8.90 16.24 -13.41
C ARG A 281 7.79 17.27 -13.46
N TYR A 282 7.74 18.18 -12.50
CA TYR A 282 6.78 19.27 -12.42
C TYR A 282 7.34 20.39 -11.55
N THR A 283 6.76 21.57 -11.67
CA THR A 283 6.91 22.68 -10.72
C THR A 283 5.65 22.76 -9.87
N ARG A 284 5.79 22.62 -8.56
CA ARG A 284 4.69 22.79 -7.61
C ARG A 284 4.54 24.27 -7.29
N LEU A 285 3.33 24.79 -7.48
CA LEU A 285 2.96 26.15 -7.09
C LEU A 285 2.00 26.09 -5.92
N ALA A 286 2.31 26.86 -4.88
CA ALA A 286 1.33 27.22 -3.86
C ALA A 286 0.70 28.55 -4.26
N LEU A 287 -0.62 28.61 -4.19
CA LEU A 287 -1.45 29.71 -4.67
C LEU A 287 -2.43 30.12 -3.57
N ASP A 288 -2.79 31.39 -3.52
CA ASP A 288 -3.92 31.92 -2.73
C ASP A 288 -4.99 32.42 -3.69
N LEU A 289 -6.15 31.77 -3.70
CA LEU A 289 -7.31 32.15 -4.49
C LEU A 289 -8.38 32.71 -3.54
N ASP A 290 -8.46 34.03 -3.43
CA ASP A 290 -9.41 34.73 -2.56
C ASP A 290 -9.38 34.22 -1.10
N GLY A 291 -8.17 34.00 -0.56
CA GLY A 291 -7.95 33.46 0.79
C GLY A 291 -8.03 31.93 0.91
N GLN A 292 -8.26 31.21 -0.20
CA GLN A 292 -8.21 29.75 -0.25
C GLN A 292 -6.83 29.28 -0.72
N PRO A 293 -6.08 28.52 0.10
CA PRO A 293 -4.81 27.95 -0.32
C PRO A 293 -5.05 26.83 -1.34
N LEU A 294 -4.32 26.88 -2.45
CA LEU A 294 -4.33 25.90 -3.51
C LEU A 294 -2.90 25.46 -3.85
N THR A 295 -2.76 24.23 -4.31
CA THR A 295 -1.55 23.67 -4.88
C THR A 295 -1.83 23.26 -6.32
N ALA A 296 -1.02 23.72 -7.27
CA ALA A 296 -1.07 23.32 -8.67
C ALA A 296 0.25 22.67 -9.10
N LEU A 297 0.19 21.68 -10.00
CA LEU A 297 1.37 21.04 -10.60
C LEU A 297 1.51 21.49 -12.04
N VAL A 298 2.51 22.33 -12.29
CA VAL A 298 2.81 22.87 -13.61
C VAL A 298 3.83 21.98 -14.32
N PRO A 299 3.61 21.59 -15.58
CA PRO A 299 4.59 20.84 -16.36
C PRO A 299 5.97 21.54 -16.39
N PRO A 300 7.08 20.79 -16.47
CA PRO A 300 8.42 21.35 -16.28
C PRO A 300 8.85 22.26 -17.45
N HIS A 301 8.17 22.15 -18.60
CA HIS A 301 8.40 22.97 -19.78
C HIS A 301 7.55 24.25 -19.81
N ALA A 302 6.57 24.38 -18.93
CA ALA A 302 5.75 25.58 -18.83
C ALA A 302 6.44 26.62 -17.93
N GLU A 303 6.35 27.89 -18.30
CA GLU A 303 6.88 28.98 -17.50
C GLU A 303 6.04 29.12 -16.23
N ALA A 304 6.65 28.80 -15.09
CA ALA A 304 6.00 28.86 -13.80
C ALA A 304 6.19 30.26 -13.19
N PRO A 305 5.11 30.97 -12.80
CA PRO A 305 5.19 32.31 -12.25
C PRO A 305 5.95 32.37 -10.92
N GLU A 306 6.57 33.53 -10.64
CA GLU A 306 7.37 33.74 -9.43
C GLU A 306 6.50 34.04 -8.19
N PRO A 307 6.95 33.67 -6.98
CA PRO A 307 6.28 34.07 -5.75
C PRO A 307 6.06 35.59 -5.65
N GLY A 308 4.90 36.00 -5.17
CA GLY A 308 4.46 37.39 -5.08
C GLY A 308 3.77 37.93 -6.34
N THR A 309 3.75 37.17 -7.43
CA THR A 309 3.04 37.55 -8.67
C THR A 309 1.61 37.00 -8.70
N THR A 310 0.78 37.55 -9.59
CA THR A 310 -0.55 37.01 -9.87
C THR A 310 -0.47 36.00 -11.00
N ALA A 311 -0.84 34.75 -10.73
CA ALA A 311 -1.13 33.74 -11.73
C ALA A 311 -2.63 33.72 -12.03
N ARG A 312 -3.02 33.23 -13.20
CA ARG A 312 -4.44 32.94 -13.49
C ARG A 312 -4.60 31.44 -13.69
N VAL A 313 -5.58 30.86 -13.01
CA VAL A 313 -5.79 29.40 -12.97
C VAL A 313 -7.21 29.01 -13.32
N SER A 314 -7.36 27.88 -14.00
CA SER A 314 -8.64 27.26 -14.27
C SER A 314 -8.56 25.74 -14.07
N TRP A 315 -9.71 25.10 -14.02
CA TRP A 315 -9.86 23.64 -13.99
C TRP A 315 -11.20 23.28 -14.62
N ASP A 316 -11.32 22.04 -15.09
CA ASP A 316 -12.59 21.48 -15.51
C ASP A 316 -13.39 21.05 -14.27
N ALA A 317 -14.61 21.57 -14.10
CA ALA A 317 -15.48 21.23 -12.98
C ALA A 317 -15.76 19.71 -12.91
N ALA A 318 -15.75 19.00 -14.04
CA ALA A 318 -15.93 17.54 -14.07
C ALA A 318 -14.75 16.77 -13.44
N ARG A 319 -13.61 17.43 -13.22
CA ARG A 319 -12.43 16.88 -12.53
C ARG A 319 -12.48 17.08 -11.01
N ALA A 320 -13.28 18.03 -10.53
CA ALA A 320 -13.52 18.18 -9.11
C ALA A 320 -14.49 17.09 -8.61
N HIS A 321 -14.23 16.57 -7.41
CA HIS A 321 -15.05 15.55 -6.78
C HIS A 321 -15.71 16.12 -5.53
N LEU A 322 -17.05 16.13 -5.52
CA LEU A 322 -17.82 16.49 -4.33
C LEU A 322 -17.60 15.43 -3.24
N LEU A 323 -17.13 15.84 -2.07
CA LEU A 323 -16.90 14.95 -0.93
C LEU A 323 -18.23 14.65 -0.23
N GLY A 324 -18.34 13.43 0.31
CA GLY A 324 -19.46 13.07 1.18
C GLY A 324 -19.53 13.97 2.42
N ALA A 325 -20.73 14.15 2.97
CA ALA A 325 -20.88 14.78 4.28
C ALA A 325 -20.13 13.92 5.32
N ALA A 326 -19.22 14.55 6.08
CA ALA A 326 -18.46 13.91 7.15
C ALA A 326 -19.36 13.42 8.28
#